data_AF-A0A258JDD8-F1
#
_entry.id   AF-A0A258JDD8-F1
#
_cell.length_a   1.000
_cell.length_b   1.000
_cell.length_c   1.000
_cell.angle_alpha   90.00
_cell.angle_beta   90.00
_cell.angle_gamma   90.00
#
_symmetry.space_group_name_H-M   'P 1'
#
loop_
_entity.id
_entity.type
_entity.pdbx_description
1 polymer ?
#
loop_
_entity_poly.entity_id
_entity_poly.type
_entity_poly.pdbx_seq_one_letter_code
_entity_poly.pdbx_strand_id
1 'polypeptide(L)'
;PYLIHGIEECARGAQEGGLGIIVYNRKEGRALGEVTKFLVYNARKRQEGGDAASAYFERTECVAGVQDARFQQLMPDVINWLGLKRIDRFVSMSDMKYNAMVEQGVEIVERIPIPDELVPADAHVEIAAKKAAGYYSPDVPKPQDLTGTVGRDLNKY
;
A
#
# COMPACT_ATOMS: atom_id res chain seq x y z
N PRO A 1 3.37 8.21 -5.30
CA PRO A 1 3.59 7.25 -6.41
C PRO A 1 2.35 6.39 -6.74
N TYR A 2 1.77 5.65 -5.78
CA TYR A 2 0.64 4.73 -6.05
C TYR A 2 -0.60 5.36 -6.71
N LEU A 3 -1.07 6.52 -6.23
CA LEU A 3 -2.26 7.17 -6.80
C LEU A 3 -2.04 7.60 -8.25
N ILE A 4 -0.87 8.19 -8.54
CA ILE A 4 -0.54 8.66 -9.88
C ILE A 4 -0.42 7.47 -10.84
N HIS A 5 0.29 6.42 -10.45
CA HIS A 5 0.37 5.20 -11.25
C HIS A 5 -1.01 4.57 -11.52
N GLY A 6 -1.89 4.53 -10.50
CA GLY A 6 -3.27 4.08 -10.69
C GLY A 6 -4.06 4.93 -11.69
N ILE A 7 -3.90 6.26 -11.64
CA ILE A 7 -4.52 7.19 -12.60
C ILE A 7 -3.98 6.93 -14.02
N GLU A 8 -2.68 6.73 -14.18
CA GLU A 8 -2.05 6.42 -15.47
C GLU A 8 -2.57 5.10 -16.07
N GLU A 9 -2.66 4.04 -15.27
CA GLU A 9 -3.22 2.75 -15.71
C GLU A 9 -4.71 2.87 -16.07
N CYS A 10 -5.48 3.66 -15.32
CA CYS A 10 -6.88 3.94 -15.66
C CYS A 10 -7.01 4.71 -16.98
N ALA A 11 -6.16 5.72 -17.21
CA ALA A 11 -6.14 6.49 -18.43
C ALA A 11 -5.75 5.62 -19.64
N ARG A 12 -4.73 4.78 -19.48
CA ARG A 12 -4.30 3.81 -20.50
C ARG A 12 -5.42 2.83 -20.85
N GLY A 13 -6.06 2.22 -19.86
CA GLY A 13 -7.18 1.32 -20.07
C GLY A 13 -8.35 1.99 -20.80
N ALA A 14 -8.63 3.27 -20.52
CA ALA A 14 -9.64 4.04 -21.24
C ALA A 14 -9.23 4.33 -22.70
N GLN A 15 -7.95 4.63 -22.95
CA GLN A 15 -7.42 4.85 -24.31
C GLN A 15 -7.45 3.58 -25.17
N GLU A 16 -7.33 2.40 -24.54
CA GLU A 16 -7.44 1.09 -25.19
C GLU A 16 -8.90 0.65 -25.42
N GLY A 17 -9.87 1.51 -25.14
CA GLY A 17 -11.30 1.26 -25.34
C GLY A 17 -12.02 0.63 -24.14
N GLY A 18 -11.35 0.53 -22.99
CA GLY A 18 -11.91 0.08 -21.72
C GLY A 18 -12.44 1.23 -20.84
N LEU A 19 -12.56 0.95 -19.54
CA LEU A 19 -12.99 1.92 -18.53
C LEU A 19 -12.03 1.89 -17.34
N GLY A 20 -11.43 3.04 -17.04
CA GLY A 20 -10.62 3.24 -15.84
C GLY A 20 -11.44 3.82 -14.69
N ILE A 21 -11.32 3.26 -13.48
CA ILE A 21 -12.04 3.71 -12.28
C ILE A 21 -11.05 3.93 -11.14
N ILE A 22 -11.08 5.13 -10.55
CA ILE A 22 -10.33 5.46 -9.34
C ILE A 22 -11.30 5.64 -8.17
N VAL A 23 -11.15 4.81 -7.14
CA VAL A 23 -11.88 4.95 -5.87
C VAL A 23 -10.97 5.61 -4.83
N TYR A 24 -11.16 6.91 -4.60
CA TYR A 24 -10.36 7.68 -3.65
C TYR A 24 -10.90 7.60 -2.22
N ASN A 25 -10.44 6.60 -1.48
CA ASN A 25 -10.77 6.44 -0.06
C ASN A 25 -9.95 7.41 0.81
N ARG A 26 -10.62 8.36 1.48
CA ARG A 26 -9.99 9.34 2.40
C ARG A 26 -9.59 8.71 3.74
N LYS A 27 -8.69 7.72 3.71
CA LYS A 27 -8.21 6.95 4.88
C LYS A 27 -6.72 7.17 5.12
N GLU A 28 -6.31 8.43 5.25
CA GLU A 28 -4.90 8.82 5.42
C GLU A 28 -4.25 8.15 6.65
N GLY A 29 -2.96 7.80 6.54
CA GLY A 29 -2.22 7.21 7.64
C GLY A 29 -2.82 5.90 8.18
N ARG A 30 -3.35 5.01 7.32
CA ARG A 30 -4.11 3.82 7.76
C ARG A 30 -5.34 4.17 8.62
N ALA A 31 -6.05 5.23 8.23
CA ALA A 31 -7.17 5.82 8.98
C ALA A 31 -6.80 6.38 10.36
N LEU A 32 -5.51 6.60 10.65
CA LEU A 32 -5.03 7.27 11.87
C LEU A 32 -4.92 8.79 11.72
N GLY A 33 -5.06 9.30 10.50
CA GLY A 33 -4.93 10.72 10.19
C GLY A 33 -3.50 11.18 9.94
N GLU A 34 -3.39 12.39 9.39
CA GLU A 34 -2.13 12.95 8.91
C GLU A 34 -1.15 13.29 10.04
N VAL A 35 -1.64 13.84 11.14
CA VAL A 35 -0.80 14.19 12.30
C VAL A 35 -0.11 12.95 12.88
N THR A 36 -0.87 11.89 13.14
CA THR A 36 -0.34 10.62 13.66
C THR A 36 0.67 10.00 12.70
N LYS A 37 0.42 10.07 11.39
CA LYS A 37 1.37 9.61 10.37
C LYS A 37 2.72 10.31 10.50
N PHE A 38 2.75 11.64 10.63
CA PHE A 38 4.00 12.38 10.78
C PHE A 38 4.71 12.09 12.11
N LEU A 39 3.96 11.87 13.19
CA LEU A 39 4.53 11.41 14.47
C LEU A 39 5.21 10.05 14.31
N VAL A 40 4.56 9.09 13.65
CA VAL A 40 5.15 7.76 13.36
C VAL A 40 6.39 7.88 12.49
N TYR A 41 6.38 8.72 11.45
CA TYR A 41 7.55 8.93 10.59
C TYR A 41 8.74 9.51 11.36
N ASN A 42 8.49 10.49 12.24
CA ASN A 42 9.54 11.06 13.09
C ASN A 42 10.06 10.05 14.12
N ALA A 43 9.17 9.28 14.75
CA ALA A 43 9.54 8.25 15.72
C ALA A 43 10.41 7.17 15.06
N ARG A 44 10.04 6.69 13.87
CA ARG A 44 10.81 5.71 13.09
C ARG A 44 12.20 6.22 12.73
N LYS A 45 12.32 7.48 12.31
CA LYS A 45 13.63 8.06 11.96
C LYS A 45 14.55 8.25 13.16
N ARG A 46 13.99 8.51 14.34
CA ARG A 46 14.76 8.83 15.57
C ARG A 46 14.99 7.63 16.48
N GLN A 47 14.52 6.44 16.10
CA GLN A 47 14.77 5.23 16.89
C GLN A 47 16.24 4.82 16.83
N GLU A 48 16.72 4.21 17.90
CA GLU A 48 18.03 3.57 17.93
C GLU A 48 18.08 2.47 16.85
N GLY A 49 19.13 2.48 16.02
CA GLY A 49 19.26 1.59 14.87
C GLY A 49 18.65 2.10 13.56
N GLY A 50 18.03 3.28 13.55
CA GLY A 50 17.49 3.92 12.33
C GLY A 50 16.22 3.23 11.79
N ASP A 51 15.68 3.72 10.68
CA ASP A 51 14.43 3.20 10.11
C ASP A 51 14.62 1.82 9.47
N ALA A 52 14.11 0.77 10.12
CA ALA A 52 14.26 -0.62 9.74
C ALA A 52 12.90 -1.27 9.49
N ALA A 53 12.83 -2.16 8.48
CA ALA A 53 11.59 -2.80 8.06
C ALA A 53 10.96 -3.68 9.15
N SER A 54 11.80 -4.35 9.96
CA SER A 54 11.37 -5.21 11.07
C SER A 54 10.60 -4.48 12.16
N ALA A 55 10.93 -3.21 12.44
CA ALA A 55 10.27 -2.39 13.47
C ALA A 55 9.12 -1.53 12.92
N TYR A 56 8.80 -1.63 11.62
CA TYR A 56 7.88 -0.73 10.93
C TYR A 56 6.49 -0.68 11.60
N PHE A 57 5.90 -1.85 11.86
CA PHE A 57 4.55 -1.96 12.40
C PHE A 57 4.51 -1.67 13.90
N GLU A 58 5.49 -2.17 14.64
CA GLU A 58 5.65 -1.94 16.08
C GLU A 58 5.68 -0.44 16.40
N ARG A 59 6.42 0.37 15.62
CA ARG A 59 6.44 1.83 15.84
C ARG A 59 5.12 2.52 15.59
N THR A 60 4.33 2.01 14.66
CA THR A 60 2.97 2.54 14.46
C THR A 60 2.13 2.26 15.70
N GLU A 61 2.20 1.04 16.23
CA GLU A 61 1.48 0.64 17.44
C GLU A 61 1.92 1.41 18.69
N CYS A 62 3.23 1.65 18.88
CA CYS A 62 3.72 2.46 20.01
C CYS A 62 3.15 3.89 20.04
N VAL A 63 2.92 4.49 18.87
CA VAL A 63 2.44 5.88 18.76
C VAL A 63 0.91 5.95 18.74
N ALA A 64 0.27 5.01 18.05
CA ALA A 64 -1.16 5.07 17.73
C ALA A 64 -2.02 4.05 18.49
N GLY A 65 -1.41 3.12 19.24
CA GLY A 65 -2.09 2.03 19.94
C GLY A 65 -2.58 0.89 19.04
N VAL A 66 -2.56 1.08 17.72
CA VAL A 66 -2.94 0.06 16.72
C VAL A 66 -2.08 0.21 15.46
N GLN A 67 -1.90 -0.89 14.73
CA GLN A 67 -1.09 -0.89 13.50
C GLN A 67 -1.87 -0.42 12.26
N ASP A 68 -3.19 -0.60 12.24
CA ASP A 68 -4.07 -0.27 11.13
C ASP A 68 -5.50 -0.05 11.65
N ALA A 69 -6.09 1.11 11.38
CA ALA A 69 -7.47 1.43 11.75
C ALA A 69 -8.43 1.39 10.54
N ARG A 70 -7.96 0.93 9.37
CA ARG A 70 -8.80 0.87 8.16
C ARG A 70 -9.77 -0.29 8.25
N PHE A 71 -11.04 0.03 8.03
CA PHE A 71 -12.04 -0.98 7.72
C PHE A 71 -12.10 -1.18 6.20
N GLN A 72 -11.41 -2.20 5.70
CA GLN A 72 -11.24 -2.45 4.26
C GLN A 72 -12.42 -3.18 3.63
N GLN A 73 -13.25 -3.83 4.44
CA GLN A 73 -14.47 -4.51 4.05
C GLN A 73 -15.50 -3.56 3.41
N LEU A 74 -15.41 -2.25 3.63
CA LEU A 74 -16.25 -1.23 2.97
C LEU A 74 -15.66 -0.68 1.67
N MET A 75 -14.42 -1.04 1.29
CA MET A 75 -13.87 -0.57 0.01
C MET A 75 -14.64 -1.07 -1.22
N PRO A 76 -15.16 -2.31 -1.25
CA PRO A 76 -15.93 -2.78 -2.40
C PRO A 76 -17.28 -2.06 -2.58
N ASP A 77 -17.76 -1.29 -1.60
CA ASP A 77 -19.09 -0.66 -1.65
C ASP A 77 -19.29 0.18 -2.92
N VAL A 78 -18.30 0.96 -3.32
CA VAL A 78 -18.37 1.77 -4.55
C VAL A 78 -18.39 0.86 -5.80
N ILE A 79 -17.62 -0.22 -5.79
CA ILE A 79 -17.55 -1.20 -6.89
C ILE A 79 -18.90 -1.92 -7.05
N ASN A 80 -19.49 -2.35 -5.93
CA ASN A 80 -20.81 -2.97 -5.89
C ASN A 80 -21.92 -2.01 -6.28
N TRP A 81 -21.86 -0.76 -5.83
CA TRP A 81 -22.84 0.27 -6.19
C TRP A 81 -22.85 0.54 -7.69
N LEU A 82 -21.67 0.53 -8.33
CA LEU A 82 -21.53 0.60 -9.78
C LEU A 82 -21.97 -0.69 -10.51
N GLY A 83 -22.30 -1.76 -9.79
CA GLY A 83 -22.73 -3.03 -10.35
C GLY A 83 -21.60 -3.86 -10.96
N LEU A 84 -20.33 -3.54 -10.67
CA LEU A 84 -19.19 -4.23 -11.25
C LEU A 84 -19.02 -5.62 -10.63
N LYS A 85 -18.81 -6.63 -11.47
CA LYS A 85 -18.62 -8.03 -11.05
C LYS A 85 -17.25 -8.59 -11.38
N ARG A 86 -16.48 -7.88 -12.22
CA ARG A 86 -15.16 -8.27 -12.69
C ARG A 86 -14.29 -7.04 -12.83
N ILE A 87 -13.04 -7.16 -12.42
CA ILE A 87 -11.98 -6.17 -12.61
C ILE A 87 -10.86 -6.90 -13.33
N ASP A 88 -10.64 -6.56 -14.60
CA ASP A 88 -9.55 -7.16 -15.37
C ASP A 88 -8.20 -6.74 -14.77
N ARG A 89 -7.98 -5.45 -14.54
CA ARG A 89 -6.72 -4.90 -14.02
C ARG A 89 -6.89 -4.26 -12.66
N PHE A 90 -6.56 -5.00 -11.59
CA PHE A 90 -6.61 -4.47 -10.23
C PHE A 90 -5.26 -3.88 -9.80
N VAL A 91 -5.13 -2.55 -9.90
CA VAL A 91 -3.89 -1.82 -9.59
C VAL A 91 -3.68 -1.69 -8.07
N SER A 92 -3.27 -2.78 -7.42
CA SER A 92 -3.00 -2.83 -5.99
C SER A 92 -2.18 -4.07 -5.59
N MET A 93 -1.16 -3.82 -4.77
CA MET A 93 -0.36 -4.87 -4.12
C MET A 93 -0.94 -5.35 -2.80
N SER A 94 -1.98 -4.71 -2.24
CA SER A 94 -2.44 -5.06 -0.89
C SER A 94 -3.42 -6.23 -0.88
N ASP A 95 -3.10 -7.28 -0.11
CA ASP A 95 -3.96 -8.47 0.01
C ASP A 95 -5.28 -8.16 0.72
N MET A 96 -5.28 -7.28 1.74
CA MET A 96 -6.53 -6.82 2.36
C MET A 96 -7.51 -6.23 1.35
N LYS A 97 -7.03 -5.50 0.34
CA LYS A 97 -7.91 -4.94 -0.70
C LYS A 97 -8.42 -6.03 -1.64
N TYR A 98 -7.53 -6.92 -2.07
CA TYR A 98 -7.86 -8.03 -2.95
C TYR A 98 -8.90 -8.96 -2.29
N ASN A 99 -8.64 -9.40 -1.07
CA ASN A 99 -9.51 -10.29 -0.31
C ASN A 99 -10.89 -9.65 -0.10
N ALA A 100 -10.96 -8.37 0.29
CA ALA A 100 -12.24 -7.69 0.47
C ALA A 100 -13.09 -7.66 -0.81
N MET A 101 -12.48 -7.55 -1.99
CA MET A 101 -13.19 -7.60 -3.27
C MET A 101 -13.69 -9.02 -3.61
N VAL A 102 -12.79 -10.01 -3.51
CA VAL A 102 -13.10 -11.41 -3.86
C VAL A 102 -14.13 -12.00 -2.91
N GLU A 103 -14.04 -11.72 -1.61
CA GLU A 103 -15.02 -12.14 -0.60
C GLU A 103 -16.44 -11.62 -0.88
N GLN A 104 -16.57 -10.51 -1.62
CA GLN A 104 -17.85 -9.95 -2.06
C GLN A 104 -18.25 -10.38 -3.48
N GLY A 105 -17.55 -11.35 -4.07
CA GLY A 105 -17.87 -11.92 -5.37
C GLY A 105 -17.45 -11.07 -6.57
N VAL A 106 -16.52 -10.14 -6.39
CA VAL A 106 -15.88 -9.42 -7.51
C VAL A 106 -14.71 -10.27 -8.01
N GLU A 107 -14.77 -10.71 -9.26
CA GLU A 107 -13.67 -11.41 -9.93
C GLU A 107 -12.51 -10.43 -10.19
N ILE A 108 -11.29 -10.83 -9.83
CA ILE A 108 -10.06 -10.09 -10.18
C ILE A 108 -9.23 -10.96 -11.09
N VAL A 109 -8.92 -10.47 -12.29
CA VAL A 109 -8.19 -11.25 -13.32
C VAL A 109 -6.69 -11.14 -13.11
N GLU A 110 -6.16 -9.92 -13.03
CA GLU A 110 -4.75 -9.66 -12.74
C GLU A 110 -4.58 -8.54 -11.71
N ARG A 111 -3.51 -8.67 -10.91
CA ARG A 111 -3.09 -7.66 -9.94
C ARG A 111 -1.87 -6.93 -10.49
N ILE A 112 -1.96 -5.61 -10.63
CA ILE A 112 -0.87 -4.80 -11.17
C ILE A 112 -0.09 -4.18 -10.00
N PRO A 113 1.19 -4.57 -9.78
CA PRO A 113 2.03 -3.93 -8.79
C PRO A 113 2.50 -2.55 -9.26
N ILE A 114 2.98 -1.72 -8.34
CA ILE A 114 3.69 -0.50 -8.76
C ILE A 114 5.05 -0.89 -9.36
N PRO A 115 5.48 -0.28 -10.47
CA PRO A 115 6.84 -0.44 -10.98
C PRO A 115 7.89 0.02 -9.96
N ASP A 116 9.01 -0.72 -9.86
CA ASP A 116 10.07 -0.47 -8.87
C ASP A 116 10.72 0.90 -9.06
N GLU A 117 10.86 1.36 -10.30
CA GLU A 117 11.41 2.68 -10.66
C GLU A 117 10.56 3.85 -10.15
N LEU A 118 9.27 3.62 -9.86
CA LEU A 118 8.36 4.61 -9.30
C LEU A 118 8.36 4.62 -7.77
N VAL A 119 9.08 3.70 -7.12
CA VAL A 119 9.22 3.62 -5.67
C VAL A 119 10.32 4.57 -5.20
N PRO A 120 10.01 5.59 -4.37
CA PRO A 120 11.02 6.43 -3.77
C PRO A 120 12.01 5.63 -2.90
N ALA A 121 13.29 6.02 -2.89
CA ALA A 121 14.32 5.33 -2.11
C ALA A 121 13.97 5.16 -0.62
N ASP A 122 13.31 6.16 -0.02
CA ASP A 122 12.84 6.15 1.37
C ASP A 122 11.59 5.27 1.60
N ALA A 123 10.87 4.91 0.55
CA ALA A 123 9.70 4.03 0.63
C ALA A 123 10.07 2.53 0.55
N HIS A 124 11.32 2.18 0.25
CA HIS A 124 11.75 0.77 0.13
C HIS A 124 11.61 0.01 1.45
N VAL A 125 11.92 0.65 2.58
CA VAL A 125 11.70 0.07 3.92
C VAL A 125 10.22 -0.25 4.15
N GLU A 126 9.34 0.68 3.77
CA GLU A 126 7.89 0.51 3.88
C GLU A 126 7.38 -0.61 2.98
N ILE A 127 7.89 -0.73 1.75
CA ILE A 127 7.52 -1.80 0.82
C ILE A 127 8.02 -3.15 1.31
N ALA A 128 9.27 -3.26 1.77
CA ALA A 128 9.82 -4.50 2.29
C ALA A 128 9.00 -5.01 3.50
N ALA A 129 8.70 -4.12 4.46
CA ALA A 129 7.86 -4.44 5.60
C ALA A 129 6.45 -4.90 5.17
N LYS A 130 5.85 -4.22 4.19
CA LYS A 130 4.54 -4.57 3.66
C LYS A 130 4.52 -5.90 2.90
N LYS A 131 5.52 -6.18 2.07
CA LYS A 131 5.67 -7.47 1.36
C LYS A 131 5.74 -8.61 2.38
N ALA A 132 6.52 -8.48 3.45
CA ALA A 132 6.56 -9.47 4.52
C ALA A 132 5.23 -9.63 5.28
N ALA A 133 4.43 -8.57 5.38
CA ALA A 133 3.12 -8.61 6.02
C ALA A 133 1.97 -9.06 5.08
N GLY A 134 2.28 -9.60 3.89
CA GLY A 134 1.27 -10.04 2.92
C GLY A 134 0.86 -8.94 1.94
N TYR A 135 1.82 -8.26 1.32
CA TYR A 135 1.57 -7.55 0.07
C TYR A 135 2.01 -8.42 -1.09
N TYR A 136 1.15 -8.52 -2.09
CA TYR A 136 1.44 -9.16 -3.36
C TYR A 136 2.67 -8.56 -4.03
N SER A 137 3.53 -9.45 -4.45
CA SER A 137 4.72 -9.20 -5.25
C SER A 137 4.80 -10.34 -6.25
N PRO A 138 5.03 -10.08 -7.54
CA PRO A 138 5.25 -11.16 -8.51
C PRO A 138 6.51 -11.98 -8.14
N ASP A 139 7.48 -11.35 -7.50
CA ASP A 139 8.68 -12.01 -6.96
C ASP A 139 8.50 -12.46 -5.51
N VAL A 140 9.01 -13.65 -5.18
CA VAL A 140 9.03 -14.20 -3.81
C VAL A 140 9.97 -13.34 -2.94
N PRO A 141 9.48 -12.76 -1.83
CA PRO A 141 10.33 -11.98 -0.91
C PRO A 141 11.47 -12.85 -0.38
N LYS A 142 12.72 -12.39 -0.49
CA LYS A 142 13.86 -13.10 0.09
C LYS A 142 14.04 -12.63 1.54
N PRO A 143 14.41 -13.52 2.49
CA PRO A 143 14.64 -13.13 3.89
C PRO A 143 15.64 -11.98 4.08
N GLN A 144 16.58 -11.81 3.13
CA GLN A 144 17.59 -10.75 3.12
C GLN A 144 16.99 -9.35 2.85
N ASP A 145 15.83 -9.26 2.19
CA ASP A 145 15.16 -7.99 1.89
C ASP A 145 14.65 -7.31 3.17
N LEU A 146 14.47 -8.06 4.25
CA LEU A 146 13.97 -7.56 5.54
C LEU A 146 15.07 -7.06 6.47
N THR A 147 16.27 -7.61 6.36
CA THR A 147 17.41 -7.27 7.22
C THR A 147 18.36 -6.25 6.58
N GLY A 148 18.39 -6.17 5.24
CA GLY A 148 19.27 -5.26 4.50
C GLY A 148 18.66 -3.90 4.14
N THR A 149 17.33 -3.73 4.24
CA THR A 149 16.66 -2.50 3.83
C THR A 149 16.65 -1.47 4.95
N VAL A 150 17.56 -0.49 4.86
CA VAL A 150 17.68 0.63 5.82
C VAL A 150 17.20 1.93 5.18
N GLY A 151 16.42 2.71 5.94
CA GLY A 151 15.91 4.00 5.49
C GLY A 151 17.01 5.06 5.34
N ARG A 152 16.65 6.21 4.77
CA ARG A 152 17.59 7.32 4.54
C ARG A 152 18.12 7.91 5.86
N ASP A 153 19.42 8.20 5.91
CA ASP A 153 20.09 8.84 7.06
C ASP A 153 19.50 10.23 7.38
N LEU A 154 19.44 10.55 8.68
CA LEU A 154 18.97 11.83 9.22
C LEU A 154 19.75 13.04 8.68
N ASN A 155 21.03 12.88 8.34
CA ASN A 155 21.92 13.99 7.96
C ASN A 155 21.92 14.34 6.46
N LYS A 156 21.10 13.67 5.65
CA LYS A 156 21.03 13.87 4.19
C LYS A 156 19.81 14.68 3.73
N TYR A 157 19.37 15.64 4.56
CA TYR A 157 18.28 16.57 4.27
C TYR A 157 18.78 18.01 4.21
#